data_AF-A0A6J5V580-F1
#
_entry.id   AF-A0A6J5V580-F1
#
_cell.length_a   1.000
_cell.length_b   1.000
_cell.length_c   1.000
_cell.angle_alpha   90.00
_cell.angle_beta   90.00
_cell.angle_gamma   90.00
#
_symmetry.space_group_name_H-M   'P 1'
#
loop_
_entity.id
_entity.type
_entity.pdbx_description
1 polymer ?
#
loop_
_entity_poly.entity_id
_entity_poly.type
_entity_poly.pdbx_seq_one_letter_code
_entity_poly.pdbx_strand_id
1 'polypeptide(L)'
;MATTEKDGSFETKLPLGNSKSPMNCLARILGGPDQLYASRKVMASEIVKTQEPNSYTISTPLGFTTSCPLNIKEAACKAMNKFGSSKTVNLPVPPEWGLAPSSYYVPFIPIIGIP
;
A
#
# COMPACT_ATOMS: atom_id res chain seq x y z
N MET A 1 -7.03 15.84 -1.18
CA MET A 1 -6.81 14.93 -0.02
C MET A 1 -7.51 15.55 1.17
N ALA A 2 -8.13 14.73 2.00
CA ALA A 2 -8.88 15.17 3.17
C ALA A 2 -8.56 14.27 4.35
N THR A 3 -8.72 14.80 5.56
CA THR A 3 -8.62 14.05 6.82
C THR A 3 -10.04 13.86 7.35
N THR A 4 -10.28 12.74 8.01
CA THR A 4 -11.58 12.43 8.60
C THR A 4 -11.84 13.26 9.87
N GLU A 5 -13.10 13.58 10.11
CA GLU A 5 -13.57 14.17 11.36
C GLU A 5 -13.69 13.13 12.48
N LYS A 6 -14.11 13.56 13.68
CA LYS A 6 -14.22 12.70 14.87
C LYS A 6 -15.23 11.56 14.71
N ASP A 7 -16.20 11.73 13.82
CA ASP A 7 -17.23 10.74 13.47
C ASP A 7 -16.81 9.84 12.29
N GLY A 8 -15.62 10.05 11.72
CA GLY A 8 -15.12 9.32 10.55
C GLY A 8 -15.60 9.86 9.20
N SER A 9 -16.38 10.94 9.17
CA SER A 9 -16.81 11.60 7.94
C SER A 9 -15.64 12.33 7.26
N PHE A 10 -15.72 12.52 5.94
CA PHE A 10 -14.74 13.31 5.20
C PHE A 10 -15.42 14.05 4.04
N GLU A 11 -14.92 15.24 3.71
CA GLU A 11 -15.35 16.02 2.56
C GLU A 11 -14.13 16.49 1.76
N THR A 12 -14.22 16.44 0.43
CA THR A 12 -13.19 16.98 -0.45
C THR A 12 -13.80 17.51 -1.73
N LYS A 13 -13.20 18.56 -2.27
CA LYS A 13 -13.52 19.03 -3.62
C LYS A 13 -13.01 18.00 -4.62
N LEU A 14 -13.86 17.61 -5.56
CA LEU A 14 -13.45 16.79 -6.70
C LEU A 14 -12.71 17.66 -7.72
N PRO A 15 -11.65 17.14 -8.36
CA PRO A 15 -11.00 17.85 -9.44
C PRO A 15 -11.99 18.04 -10.59
N LEU A 16 -12.20 19.29 -11.00
CA LEU A 16 -13.03 19.65 -12.14
C LEU A 16 -12.27 19.28 -13.43
N GLY A 17 -12.31 18.00 -13.79
CA GLY A 17 -11.75 17.50 -15.04
C GLY A 17 -12.45 18.16 -16.23
N ASN A 18 -11.66 18.73 -17.15
CA ASN A 18 -12.16 19.31 -18.38
C ASN A 18 -13.12 18.32 -19.06
N SER A 19 -14.36 18.76 -19.22
CA SER A 19 -15.49 18.03 -19.77
C SER A 19 -15.11 17.29 -21.06
N LYS A 20 -14.93 15.96 -20.99
CA LYS A 20 -14.96 15.03 -22.14
C LYS A 20 -14.70 13.57 -21.78
N SER A 21 -14.16 13.26 -20.60
CA SER A 21 -13.89 11.87 -20.18
C SER A 21 -14.69 11.48 -18.94
N PRO A 22 -15.28 10.27 -18.87
CA PRO A 22 -15.90 9.79 -17.65
C PRO A 22 -14.88 9.81 -16.51
N MET A 23 -15.20 10.54 -15.44
CA MET A 23 -14.39 10.62 -14.24
C MET A 23 -14.49 9.29 -13.48
N ASN A 24 -13.62 8.34 -13.84
CA ASN A 24 -13.41 7.12 -13.07
C ASN A 24 -12.58 7.45 -11.83
N CYS A 25 -13.18 8.19 -10.90
CA CYS A 25 -12.53 8.60 -9.66
C CYS A 25 -12.74 7.55 -8.57
N LEU A 26 -11.67 7.28 -7.81
CA LEU A 26 -11.69 6.41 -6.65
C LEU A 26 -11.31 7.22 -5.40
N ALA A 27 -12.06 7.01 -4.32
CA ALA A 27 -11.66 7.44 -2.99
C ALA A 27 -10.84 6.32 -2.35
N ARG A 28 -9.69 6.64 -1.74
CA ARG A 28 -8.81 5.65 -1.13
C ARG A 28 -8.25 6.14 0.20
N ILE A 29 -8.22 5.25 1.19
CA ILE A 29 -7.53 5.49 2.47
C ILE A 29 -6.02 5.55 2.21
N LEU A 30 -5.37 6.63 2.64
CA LEU A 30 -3.91 6.79 2.51
C LEU A 30 -3.16 6.30 3.75
N GLY A 31 -3.80 6.31 4.91
CA GLY A 31 -3.21 5.90 6.17
C GLY A 31 -4.05 6.38 7.36
N GLY A 32 -3.56 6.11 8.56
CA GLY A 32 -4.16 6.58 9.81
C GLY A 32 -3.08 6.72 10.89
N PRO A 33 -3.47 7.14 12.10
CA PRO A 33 -2.51 7.37 13.19
C PRO A 33 -1.85 6.08 13.71
N ASP A 34 -2.53 4.94 13.61
CA ASP A 34 -2.06 3.65 14.10
C ASP A 34 -1.53 2.74 12.96
N GLN A 35 -0.96 1.59 13.31
CA GLN A 35 -0.63 0.55 12.35
C GLN A 35 -1.90 -0.17 11.91
N LEU A 36 -2.31 0.06 10.66
CA LEU A 36 -3.60 -0.42 10.15
C LEU A 36 -3.40 -1.51 9.10
N TYR A 37 -4.21 -2.56 9.18
CA TYR A 37 -4.41 -3.52 8.09
C TYR A 37 -5.59 -3.07 7.23
N ALA A 38 -5.37 -2.91 5.92
CA ALA A 38 -6.44 -2.61 4.98
C ALA A 38 -6.44 -3.65 3.86
N SER A 39 -7.59 -4.29 3.64
CA SER A 39 -7.76 -5.13 2.45
C SER A 39 -8.12 -4.26 1.25
N ARG A 40 -7.68 -4.65 0.04
CA ARG A 40 -8.00 -3.90 -1.19
C ARG A 40 -9.49 -3.66 -1.40
N LYS A 41 -10.36 -4.54 -0.88
CA LYS A 41 -11.83 -4.45 -1.02
C LYS A 41 -12.45 -3.30 -0.22
N VAL A 42 -11.83 -2.91 0.90
CA VAL A 42 -12.35 -1.87 1.81
C VAL A 42 -11.50 -0.60 1.81
N MET A 43 -10.32 -0.65 1.21
CA MET A 43 -9.38 0.47 1.16
C MET A 43 -9.74 1.51 0.10
N ALA A 44 -10.45 1.11 -0.96
CA ALA A 44 -10.85 1.98 -2.06
C ALA A 44 -12.33 1.81 -2.41
N SER A 45 -12.97 2.91 -2.80
CA SER A 45 -14.37 2.95 -3.21
C SER A 45 -14.55 3.84 -4.43
N GLU A 46 -15.54 3.51 -5.25
CA GLU A 46 -15.90 4.30 -6.43
C GLU A 46 -16.69 5.54 -6.02
N ILE A 47 -16.41 6.66 -6.68
CA ILE A 47 -17.17 7.89 -6.49
C ILE A 47 -18.36 7.85 -7.44
N VAL A 48 -19.56 7.85 -6.88
CA VAL A 48 -20.83 7.82 -7.60
C VAL A 48 -21.57 9.14 -7.42
N LYS A 49 -22.30 9.55 -8.45
CA LYS A 49 -23.14 10.75 -8.39
C LYS A 49 -24.41 10.45 -7.59
N THR A 50 -24.82 11.38 -6.73
CA THR A 50 -26.11 11.27 -6.02
C THR A 50 -27.26 11.79 -6.90
N GLN A 51 -28.49 11.70 -6.39
CA GLN A 51 -29.67 12.23 -7.10
C GLN A 51 -29.62 13.76 -7.21
N GLU A 52 -28.87 14.42 -6.33
CA GLU A 52 -28.73 15.87 -6.31
C GLU A 52 -27.72 16.35 -7.37
N PRO A 53 -27.97 17.53 -7.97
CA PRO A 53 -27.05 18.10 -8.94
C PRO A 53 -25.71 18.40 -8.26
N ASN A 54 -24.62 17.98 -8.90
CA ASN A 54 -23.25 18.25 -8.47
C ASN A 54 -22.85 17.67 -7.10
N SER A 55 -23.58 16.67 -6.61
CA SER A 55 -23.28 15.96 -5.37
C SER A 55 -22.80 14.54 -5.68
N TYR A 56 -21.83 14.09 -4.88
CA TYR A 56 -21.09 12.84 -5.08
C TYR A 56 -20.89 12.14 -3.75
N THR A 57 -20.91 10.82 -3.77
CA THR A 57 -20.67 9.98 -2.60
C THR A 57 -19.85 8.75 -2.98
N ILE A 58 -19.38 8.02 -1.99
CA ILE A 58 -18.71 6.73 -2.18
C ILE A 58 -19.75 5.62 -2.29
N SER A 59 -19.54 4.64 -3.17
CA SER A 59 -20.45 3.51 -3.35
C SER A 59 -20.41 2.51 -2.19
N THR A 60 -19.27 2.43 -1.52
CA THR A 60 -19.03 1.51 -0.40
C THR A 60 -18.30 2.22 0.74
N PRO A 61 -18.59 1.87 2.01
CA PRO A 61 -17.84 2.38 3.14
C PRO A 61 -16.35 2.02 3.04
N LEU A 62 -15.50 3.00 3.31
CA LEU A 62 -14.06 2.79 3.43
C LEU A 62 -13.72 2.32 4.84
N GLY A 63 -12.74 1.42 4.97
CA GLY A 63 -12.36 0.91 6.27
C GLY A 63 -11.01 0.21 6.31
N PHE A 64 -10.54 0.02 7.54
CA PHE A 64 -9.34 -0.73 7.88
C PHE A 64 -9.58 -1.45 9.21
N THR A 65 -8.72 -2.40 9.54
CA THR A 65 -8.71 -3.11 10.82
C THR A 65 -7.40 -2.83 11.55
N THR A 66 -7.43 -2.86 12.87
CA THR A 66 -6.23 -2.65 13.71
C THR A 66 -5.28 -3.84 13.69
N SER A 67 -5.79 -5.03 13.40
CA SER A 67 -5.02 -6.25 13.26
C SER A 67 -5.44 -6.98 12.01
N CYS A 68 -4.62 -7.93 11.57
CA CYS A 68 -4.97 -8.69 10.41
C CYS A 68 -6.02 -9.77 10.72
N PRO A 69 -7.16 -9.79 10.01
CA PRO A 69 -8.19 -10.76 10.25
C PRO A 69 -7.75 -12.16 9.79
N LEU A 70 -7.53 -13.06 10.73
CA LEU A 70 -7.16 -14.46 10.48
C LEU A 70 -8.24 -15.26 9.72
N ASN A 71 -9.48 -14.78 9.76
CA ASN A 71 -10.66 -15.44 9.20
C ASN A 71 -10.91 -15.11 7.71
N ILE A 72 -10.22 -14.11 7.15
CA ILE A 72 -10.39 -13.74 5.74
C ILE A 72 -9.33 -14.49 4.93
N LYS A 73 -9.77 -15.43 4.09
CA LYS A 73 -8.87 -16.24 3.23
C LYS A 73 -8.00 -15.40 2.30
N GLU A 74 -8.47 -14.19 1.96
CA GLU A 74 -7.79 -13.22 1.09
C GLU A 74 -6.89 -12.26 1.87
N ALA A 75 -6.98 -12.26 3.21
CA ALA A 75 -6.10 -11.46 4.02
C ALA A 75 -4.71 -12.10 4.04
N ALA A 76 -3.78 -11.49 3.30
CA ALA A 76 -2.42 -11.97 3.10
C ALA A 76 -1.53 -11.99 4.38
N CYS A 77 -2.12 -11.97 5.57
CA CYS A 77 -1.38 -11.98 6.84
C CYS A 77 -1.21 -13.36 7.44
N LYS A 78 -1.75 -14.40 6.81
CA LYS A 78 -1.03 -15.67 6.91
C LYS A 78 0.34 -15.37 6.36
N ALA A 79 1.34 -15.32 7.23
CA ALA A 79 2.73 -15.29 6.85
C ALA A 79 2.87 -16.31 5.72
N MET A 80 2.96 -15.81 4.49
CA MET A 80 3.40 -16.66 3.42
C MET A 80 4.82 -16.95 3.85
N ASN A 81 5.06 -18.14 4.42
CA ASN A 81 6.39 -18.69 4.67
C ASN A 81 7.20 -18.85 3.34
N LYS A 82 6.79 -18.15 2.27
CA LYS A 82 7.45 -17.94 0.99
C LYS A 82 8.34 -16.70 0.96
N PHE A 83 8.33 -15.84 1.98
CA PHE A 83 9.45 -14.91 2.14
C PHE A 83 10.62 -15.71 2.72
N GLY A 84 11.41 -16.28 1.81
CA GLY A 84 12.69 -16.86 2.16
C GLY A 84 13.54 -15.76 2.77
N SER A 85 13.91 -15.93 4.04
CA SER A 85 15.05 -15.22 4.62
C SER A 85 16.17 -15.28 3.59
N SER A 86 16.69 -14.12 3.17
CA SER A 86 17.84 -14.03 2.26
C SER A 86 19.06 -14.58 2.99
N LYS A 87 19.13 -15.90 3.10
CA LYS A 87 20.31 -16.61 3.60
C LYS A 87 21.24 -16.65 2.41
N THR A 88 22.27 -15.83 2.47
CA THR A 88 23.41 -15.87 1.57
C THR A 88 23.87 -17.32 1.45
N VAL A 89 23.73 -17.89 0.25
CA VAL A 89 24.22 -19.23 -0.06
C VAL A 89 25.74 -19.13 -0.05
N ASN A 90 26.38 -19.56 1.04
CA ASN A 90 27.83 -19.71 1.09
C ASN A 90 28.19 -20.93 0.24
N LEU A 91 28.48 -20.68 -1.05
CA LEU A 91 29.11 -21.66 -1.92
C LEU A 91 30.54 -21.89 -1.41
N PRO A 92 30.98 -23.15 -1.19
CA PRO A 92 32.36 -23.42 -0.83
C PRO A 92 33.24 -23.11 -2.05
N VAL A 93 33.85 -21.92 -2.05
CA VAL A 93 34.81 -21.54 -3.10
C VAL A 93 36.11 -22.31 -2.88
N PRO A 94 36.70 -22.92 -3.93
CA PRO A 94 37.90 -23.72 -3.80
C PRO A 94 39.11 -22.86 -3.37
N PRO A 95 40.06 -23.44 -2.59
CA PRO A 95 41.12 -22.68 -1.91
C PRO A 95 42.13 -21.96 -2.82
N GLU A 96 42.14 -22.23 -4.12
CA GLU A 96 43.14 -21.72 -5.06
C GLU A 96 42.78 -20.34 -5.66
N TRP A 97 41.58 -19.84 -5.41
CA TRP A 97 41.22 -18.46 -5.79
C TRP A 97 41.68 -17.49 -4.71
N GLY A 98 42.96 -17.09 -4.80
CA GLY A 98 43.61 -16.08 -3.95
C GLY A 98 43.03 -14.67 -4.07
N LEU A 99 41.72 -14.53 -3.90
CA LEU A 99 40.99 -13.26 -3.80
C LEU A 99 40.62 -13.06 -2.33
N ALA A 100 40.94 -11.89 -1.80
CA ALA A 100 40.46 -11.44 -0.50
C ALA A 100 38.92 -11.61 -0.43
N PRO A 101 38.36 -11.98 0.74
CA PRO A 101 36.94 -12.28 0.88
C PRO A 101 36.11 -11.19 0.21
N SER A 102 35.14 -11.61 -0.62
CA SER A 102 34.33 -10.78 -1.51
C SER A 102 33.50 -9.66 -0.83
N SER A 103 33.71 -9.41 0.46
CA SER A 103 33.23 -8.26 1.21
C SER A 103 33.80 -6.90 0.75
N TYR A 104 34.88 -6.87 -0.04
CA TYR A 104 35.54 -5.61 -0.45
C TYR A 104 35.26 -5.16 -1.90
N TYR A 105 34.47 -5.90 -2.68
CA TYR A 105 34.15 -5.57 -4.07
C TYR A 105 32.64 -5.43 -4.34
N VAL A 106 31.87 -4.98 -3.34
CA VAL A 106 30.52 -4.48 -3.62
C VAL A 106 30.67 -3.01 -3.99
N PRO A 107 30.42 -2.60 -5.25
CA PRO A 107 30.34 -1.19 -5.55
C PRO A 107 29.18 -0.64 -4.73
N PHE A 108 29.50 0.34 -3.91
CA PHE A 108 28.56 1.18 -3.18
C PHE A 108 27.46 1.62 -4.16
N ILE A 109 26.30 0.96 -4.11
CA ILE A 109 25.09 1.49 -4.73
C ILE A 109 24.57 2.48 -3.69
N PRO A 110 24.69 3.80 -3.92
CA PRO A 110 24.29 4.76 -2.92
C PRO A 110 22.82 4.55 -2.63
N ILE A 111 22.50 4.42 -1.34
CA ILE A 111 21.14 4.47 -0.84
C ILE A 111 20.67 5.92 -1.09
N ILE A 112 20.09 6.17 -2.26
CA ILE A 112 19.39 7.42 -2.55
C ILE A 112 17.98 7.27 -2.00
N GLY A 113 17.63 8.17 -1.08
CA GLY A 113 16.25 8.62 -0.95
C GLY A 113 15.36 7.71 -0.10
N ILE A 114 15.62 7.51 1.19
CA ILE A 114 15.11 8.37 2.30
C ILE A 114 13.65 7.98 2.69
N PRO A 115 13.24 7.96 3.98
CA PRO A 115 13.98 8.23 5.24
C PRO A 115 14.04 7.04 6.23
#